data_AF-A0A7S3HI68-F1
#
_entry.id   AF-A0A7S3HI68-F1
#
_cell.length_a   1.000
_cell.length_b   1.000
_cell.length_c   1.000
_cell.angle_alpha   90.00
_cell.angle_beta   90.00
_cell.angle_gamma   90.00
#
_symmetry.space_group_name_H-M   'P 1'
#
loop_
_entity.id
_entity.type
_entity.pdbx_description
1 polymer ?
#
loop_
_entity_poly.entity_id
_entity_poly.type
_entity_poly.pdbx_seq_one_letter_code
_entity_poly.pdbx_strand_id
1 'polypeptide(L)'
;EDLRQDERVMQLFGLINACLNNDNLTNNRGLEIVRYSVLPLSNNSGVIGWVQNCDTMNQLVKQYRESKDMRLLVEVKLLHSKCHANQYDKLPLIHKVDLFRQVLEETQGRDLAKMLWLKSKTSDVWVERRNNFTKSMAVMSMAGYILGLGDRHPSNLMLDRISGRVVHIDFGDCFEITSQRSKFPEIIPFRLTRMLTNCMGPAGIQGSYRLTCERVMSVLRENRDSVMAMLEAFVYDPLISWRLLTNGDGAAETAMPIASGASGNLRSAASHEGSESLSKSSVDQVRMQLVNGAGSLMGGGGGGAGAAQSVVNRIQSMRDMKPTNLSAGGMPVDDGEPLQENLNARALEVINRIQAKLTGRDFAKNDESDDLNVEEQVERLIKEATSVENL
;
A
#
# COMPACT_ATOMS: atom_id res chain seq x y z
N GLU A 1 -15.11 -0.11 2.66
CA GLU A 1 -13.87 0.67 2.63
C GLU A 1 -13.83 1.52 1.36
N ASP A 2 -13.16 2.66 1.40
CA ASP A 2 -12.88 3.46 0.20
C ASP A 2 -11.75 2.79 -0.60
N LEU A 3 -12.08 2.24 -1.77
CA LEU A 3 -11.16 1.48 -2.62
C LEU A 3 -10.51 2.33 -3.73
N ARG A 4 -10.75 3.64 -3.76
CA ARG A 4 -10.14 4.52 -4.78
C ARG A 4 -8.62 4.53 -4.66
N GLN A 5 -8.10 4.48 -3.43
CA GLN A 5 -6.66 4.40 -3.19
C GLN A 5 -6.08 3.11 -3.79
N ASP A 6 -6.67 1.95 -3.51
CA ASP A 6 -6.27 0.67 -4.09
C ASP A 6 -6.34 0.69 -5.63
N GLU A 7 -7.37 1.29 -6.22
CA GLU A 7 -7.47 1.46 -7.67
C GLU A 7 -6.28 2.25 -8.24
N ARG A 8 -5.94 3.39 -7.64
CA ARG A 8 -4.80 4.21 -8.04
C ARG A 8 -3.47 3.49 -7.87
N VAL A 9 -3.30 2.75 -6.78
CA VAL A 9 -2.10 1.92 -6.55
C VAL A 9 -1.98 0.83 -7.63
N MET A 10 -3.09 0.21 -8.05
CA MET A 10 -3.07 -0.76 -9.17
C MET A 10 -2.74 -0.12 -10.52
N GLN A 11 -3.10 1.15 -10.73
CA GLN A 11 -2.68 1.93 -11.90
C GLN A 11 -1.17 2.20 -11.87
N LEU A 12 -0.63 2.61 -10.71
CA LEU A 12 0.81 2.79 -10.52
C LEU A 12 1.60 1.51 -10.77
N PHE A 13 1.15 0.39 -10.22
CA PHE A 13 1.80 -0.89 -10.49
C PHE A 13 1.71 -1.28 -11.97
N GLY A 14 0.66 -0.86 -12.67
CA GLY A 14 0.56 -1.00 -14.12
C GLY A 14 1.65 -0.23 -14.86
N LEU A 15 1.90 1.02 -14.45
CA LEU A 15 2.99 1.84 -14.98
C LEU A 15 4.35 1.22 -14.67
N ILE A 16 4.60 0.79 -13.42
CA ILE A 16 5.86 0.17 -13.03
C ILE A 16 6.12 -1.10 -13.85
N ASN A 17 5.11 -1.95 -14.05
CA ASN A 17 5.24 -3.14 -14.89
C ASN A 17 5.57 -2.77 -16.34
N ALA A 18 4.98 -1.70 -16.89
CA ALA A 18 5.31 -1.22 -18.23
C ALA A 18 6.78 -0.74 -18.31
N CYS A 19 7.27 -0.01 -17.30
CA CYS A 19 8.67 0.42 -17.22
C CYS A 19 9.63 -0.78 -17.12
N LEU A 20 9.32 -1.77 -16.26
CA LEU A 20 10.12 -2.99 -16.11
C LEU A 20 10.12 -3.88 -17.37
N ASN A 21 9.03 -3.87 -18.14
CA ASN A 21 8.97 -4.64 -19.40
C ASN A 21 9.71 -3.93 -20.55
N ASN A 22 9.86 -2.61 -20.49
CA ASN A 22 10.57 -1.84 -21.51
C ASN A 22 12.09 -1.93 -21.36
N ASP A 23 12.61 -2.11 -20.15
CA ASP A 23 14.04 -2.31 -19.93
C ASP A 23 14.47 -3.76 -20.23
N ASN A 24 15.53 -3.90 -21.04
CA ASN A 24 16.02 -5.20 -21.52
C ASN A 24 16.56 -6.09 -20.38
N LEU A 25 17.13 -5.49 -19.33
CA LEU A 25 17.76 -6.24 -18.23
C LEU A 25 16.72 -6.83 -17.28
N THR A 26 15.61 -6.12 -17.10
CA THR A 26 14.50 -6.50 -16.22
C THR A 26 13.46 -7.38 -16.93
N ASN A 27 13.14 -7.11 -18.19
CA ASN A 27 12.20 -7.90 -19.01
C ASN A 27 12.63 -9.38 -19.11
N ASN A 28 13.90 -9.63 -19.43
CA ASN A 28 14.45 -10.99 -19.53
C ASN A 28 14.38 -11.79 -18.21
N ARG A 29 14.16 -11.14 -17.07
CA ARG A 29 14.09 -11.76 -15.75
C ARG A 29 12.66 -11.99 -15.26
N GLY A 30 11.65 -11.55 -16.01
CA GLY A 30 10.23 -11.70 -15.68
C GLY A 30 9.84 -10.96 -14.39
N LEU A 31 10.38 -9.74 -14.21
CA LEU A 31 10.06 -8.91 -13.05
C LEU A 31 8.72 -8.23 -13.25
N GLU A 32 7.75 -8.55 -12.39
CA GLU A 32 6.39 -8.03 -12.49
C GLU A 32 5.77 -7.94 -11.10
N ILE A 33 5.04 -6.86 -10.85
CA ILE A 33 4.14 -6.72 -9.71
C ILE A 33 2.82 -7.41 -10.05
N VAL A 34 2.40 -8.35 -9.20
CA VAL A 34 1.09 -9.00 -9.33
C VAL A 34 0.01 -7.98 -8.97
N ARG A 35 -0.89 -7.73 -9.91
CA ARG A 35 -2.02 -6.79 -9.75
C ARG A 35 -3.34 -7.55 -9.67
N TYR A 36 -4.33 -6.94 -9.05
CA TYR A 36 -5.69 -7.43 -9.04
C TYR A 36 -6.67 -6.31 -9.42
N SER A 37 -7.86 -6.70 -9.88
CA SER A 37 -8.89 -5.75 -10.28
C SER A 37 -9.52 -5.11 -9.05
N VAL A 38 -9.65 -3.79 -9.06
CA VAL A 38 -10.34 -3.02 -8.02
C VAL A 38 -11.35 -2.12 -8.71
N LEU A 39 -12.61 -2.17 -8.24
CA LEU A 39 -13.68 -1.35 -8.77
C LEU A 39 -14.38 -0.61 -7.61
N PRO A 40 -14.06 0.66 -7.36
CA PRO A 40 -14.82 1.47 -6.41
C PRO A 40 -16.24 1.68 -6.93
N LEU A 41 -17.24 1.45 -6.08
CA LEU A 41 -18.67 1.65 -6.41
C LEU A 41 -19.25 2.88 -5.70
N SER A 42 -18.76 3.17 -4.49
CA SER A 42 -19.11 4.35 -3.69
C SER A 42 -17.93 4.75 -2.80
N ASN A 43 -18.08 5.81 -2.01
CA ASN A 43 -17.07 6.25 -1.04
C ASN A 43 -16.77 5.21 0.06
N ASN A 44 -17.67 4.24 0.29
CA ASN A 44 -17.52 3.25 1.38
C ASN A 44 -17.61 1.81 0.89
N SER A 45 -17.82 1.58 -0.41
CA SER A 45 -17.98 0.25 -0.98
C SER A 45 -17.30 0.13 -2.33
N GLY A 46 -16.74 -1.04 -2.60
CA GLY A 46 -16.35 -1.43 -3.94
C GLY A 46 -16.10 -2.92 -4.00
N VAL A 47 -15.66 -3.39 -5.16
CA VAL A 47 -15.42 -4.80 -5.44
C VAL A 47 -13.93 -5.01 -5.68
N ILE A 48 -13.36 -6.00 -5.00
CA ILE A 48 -11.98 -6.45 -5.22
C ILE A 48 -12.05 -7.80 -5.92
N GLY A 49 -11.31 -7.93 -7.01
CA GLY A 49 -11.13 -9.18 -7.73
C GLY A 49 -10.43 -10.20 -6.86
N TRP A 50 -11.04 -11.37 -6.70
CA TRP A 50 -10.46 -12.44 -5.90
C TRP A 50 -9.13 -12.92 -6.49
N VAL A 51 -8.05 -12.82 -5.70
CA VAL A 51 -6.74 -13.33 -6.10
C VAL A 51 -6.73 -14.85 -5.93
N GLN A 52 -6.82 -15.56 -7.06
CA GLN A 52 -6.87 -17.01 -7.06
C GLN A 52 -5.55 -17.64 -6.59
N ASN A 53 -5.65 -18.85 -6.02
CA ASN A 53 -4.51 -19.69 -5.64
C ASN A 53 -3.53 -19.05 -4.66
N CYS A 54 -3.91 -18.00 -3.93
CA CYS A 54 -3.05 -17.33 -2.97
C CYS A 54 -3.44 -17.67 -1.53
N ASP A 55 -2.43 -17.83 -0.67
CA ASP A 55 -2.59 -17.91 0.78
C ASP A 55 -1.86 -16.76 1.45
N THR A 56 -2.41 -16.23 2.55
CA THR A 56 -1.66 -15.27 3.36
C THR A 56 -0.45 -15.94 4.01
N MET A 57 0.65 -15.20 4.19
CA MET A 57 1.84 -15.71 4.88
C MET A 57 1.50 -16.13 6.30
N ASN A 58 0.60 -15.39 6.98
CA ASN A 58 0.08 -15.77 8.30
C ASN A 58 -0.56 -17.17 8.28
N GLN A 59 -1.44 -17.42 7.31
CA GLN A 59 -2.10 -18.72 7.16
C GLN A 59 -1.10 -19.84 6.86
N LEU A 60 -0.11 -19.59 6.01
CA LEU A 60 0.94 -20.58 5.69
C LEU A 60 1.78 -20.94 6.92
N VAL A 61 2.19 -19.95 7.71
CA VAL A 61 2.95 -20.18 8.95
C VAL A 61 2.08 -20.92 9.97
N LYS A 62 0.80 -20.54 10.10
CA LYS A 62 -0.16 -21.23 10.98
C LYS A 62 -0.30 -22.70 10.62
N GLN A 63 -0.57 -23.01 9.36
CA GLN A 63 -0.69 -24.39 8.86
C GLN A 63 0.58 -25.21 9.12
N TYR A 64 1.75 -24.62 8.90
CA TYR A 64 3.02 -25.30 9.16
C TYR A 64 3.18 -25.66 10.62
N ARG A 65 2.95 -24.70 11.51
CA ARG A 65 3.13 -24.87 12.95
C ARG A 65 2.16 -25.89 13.52
N GLU A 66 0.89 -25.83 13.10
CA GLU A 66 -0.12 -26.83 13.46
C GLU A 66 0.27 -28.23 12.98
N SER A 67 0.77 -28.37 11.74
CA SER A 67 1.21 -29.67 11.20
C SER A 67 2.41 -30.29 11.93
N LYS A 68 3.16 -29.48 12.69
CA LYS A 68 4.34 -29.89 13.47
C LYS A 68 4.10 -29.88 14.97
N ASP A 69 2.84 -29.73 15.40
CA ASP A 69 2.44 -29.59 16.80
C ASP A 69 3.25 -28.51 17.56
N MET A 70 3.57 -27.42 16.84
CA MET A 70 4.25 -26.26 17.39
C MET A 70 3.23 -25.18 17.77
N ARG A 71 3.49 -24.48 18.87
CA ARG A 71 2.66 -23.35 19.28
C ARG A 71 2.77 -22.19 18.27
N LEU A 72 1.63 -21.60 17.92
CA LEU A 72 1.53 -20.51 16.92
C LEU A 72 2.30 -19.26 17.31
N LEU A 73 2.25 -18.85 18.57
CA LEU A 73 2.87 -17.62 19.09
C LEU A 73 4.06 -17.96 20.00
N VAL A 74 4.96 -18.84 19.54
CA VAL A 74 6.14 -19.25 20.32
C VAL A 74 7.04 -18.07 20.65
N GLU A 75 7.24 -17.15 19.71
CA GLU A 75 8.08 -15.96 19.89
C GLU A 75 7.51 -15.03 20.96
N VAL A 76 6.21 -14.70 20.87
CA VAL A 76 5.53 -13.83 21.84
C VAL A 76 5.52 -14.46 23.23
N LYS A 77 5.28 -15.78 23.32
CA LYS A 77 5.29 -16.49 24.59
C LYS A 77 6.67 -16.48 25.23
N LEU A 78 7.72 -16.68 24.44
CA LEU A 78 9.10 -16.65 24.95
C LEU A 78 9.48 -15.26 25.44
N LEU A 79 9.08 -14.23 24.69
CA LEU A 79 9.26 -12.84 25.04
C LEU A 79 8.55 -12.49 26.36
N HIS A 80 7.30 -12.93 26.55
CA HIS A 80 6.58 -12.77 27.81
C HIS A 80 7.17 -13.59 28.96
N SER A 81 7.71 -14.78 28.69
CA SER A 81 8.36 -15.62 29.71
C SER A 81 9.67 -15.01 30.21
N LYS A 82 10.40 -14.28 29.36
CA LYS A 82 11.65 -13.61 29.69
C LYS A 82 11.44 -12.21 30.26
N CYS A 83 10.34 -11.56 29.91
CA CYS A 83 9.95 -10.28 30.49
C CYS A 83 9.30 -10.50 31.86
N HIS A 84 10.02 -10.17 32.94
CA HIS A 84 9.40 -10.05 34.26
C HIS A 84 8.20 -9.08 34.16
N ALA A 85 7.01 -9.53 34.54
CA ALA A 85 5.74 -8.77 34.55
C ALA A 85 5.00 -8.53 33.22
N ASN A 86 5.31 -9.21 32.11
CA ASN A 86 4.48 -9.19 30.88
C ASN A 86 4.24 -7.78 30.30
N GLN A 87 5.14 -6.84 30.55
CA GLN A 87 5.05 -5.42 30.17
C GLN A 87 6.12 -5.05 29.14
N TYR A 88 6.24 -5.83 28.06
CA TYR A 88 7.20 -5.55 26.99
C TYR A 88 7.03 -4.13 26.43
N ASP A 89 5.79 -3.69 26.24
CA ASP A 89 5.48 -2.40 25.62
C ASP A 89 6.06 -1.19 26.37
N LYS A 90 6.22 -1.30 27.70
CA LYS A 90 6.72 -0.22 28.57
C LYS A 90 8.24 -0.21 28.71
N LEU A 91 8.93 -1.23 28.17
CA LEU A 91 10.38 -1.30 28.29
C LEU A 91 11.08 -0.24 27.43
N PRO A 92 12.21 0.32 27.91
CA PRO A 92 13.13 1.10 27.08
C PRO A 92 13.58 0.30 25.85
N LEU A 93 13.92 1.01 24.76
CA LEU A 93 14.30 0.40 23.48
C LEU A 93 15.44 -0.61 23.63
N ILE A 94 16.50 -0.28 24.38
CA ILE A 94 17.64 -1.19 24.56
C ILE A 94 17.22 -2.55 25.14
N HIS A 95 16.35 -2.54 26.16
CA HIS A 95 15.86 -3.77 26.78
C HIS A 95 14.92 -4.56 25.85
N LYS A 96 14.12 -3.87 25.02
CA LYS A 96 13.31 -4.52 23.99
C LYS A 96 14.19 -5.26 22.98
N VAL A 97 15.23 -4.58 22.49
CA VAL A 97 16.18 -5.12 21.51
C VAL A 97 16.92 -6.32 22.08
N ASP A 98 17.39 -6.26 23.33
CA ASP A 98 18.09 -7.38 23.96
C ASP A 98 17.19 -8.61 24.14
N LEU A 99 15.96 -8.42 24.61
CA LEU A 99 14.98 -9.51 24.71
C LEU A 99 14.62 -10.08 23.33
N PHE A 100 14.45 -9.22 22.33
CA PHE A 100 14.16 -9.62 20.97
C PHE A 100 15.31 -10.47 20.39
N ARG A 101 16.56 -10.06 20.56
CA ARG A 101 17.75 -10.85 20.16
C ARG A 101 17.77 -12.24 20.80
N GLN A 102 17.52 -12.34 22.11
CA GLN A 102 17.46 -13.64 22.80
C GLN A 102 16.37 -14.55 22.21
N VAL A 103 15.20 -14.00 21.90
CA VAL A 103 14.10 -14.75 21.27
C VAL A 103 14.46 -15.18 19.85
N LEU A 104 15.18 -14.34 19.11
CA LEU A 104 15.66 -14.67 17.76
C LEU A 104 16.68 -15.80 17.76
N GLU A 105 17.55 -15.89 18.76
CA GLU A 105 18.54 -16.96 18.90
C GLU A 105 17.90 -18.31 19.26
N GLU A 106 16.87 -18.30 20.09
CA GLU A 106 16.18 -19.54 20.52
C GLU A 106 15.20 -20.09 19.47
N THR A 107 14.81 -19.29 18.49
CA THR A 107 13.84 -19.68 17.46
C THR A 107 14.49 -19.73 16.07
N GLN A 108 14.07 -20.63 15.19
CA GLN A 108 14.76 -20.80 13.88
C GLN A 108 14.23 -19.89 12.76
N GLY A 109 12.92 -19.61 12.72
CA GLY A 109 12.31 -18.79 11.67
C GLY A 109 12.44 -19.36 10.26
N ARG A 110 12.41 -20.70 10.12
CA ARG A 110 12.51 -21.41 8.82
C ARG A 110 11.17 -21.92 8.30
N ASP A 111 10.08 -21.54 8.96
CA ASP A 111 8.72 -22.03 8.75
C ASP A 111 8.27 -21.80 7.30
N LEU A 112 8.42 -20.56 6.82
CA LEU A 112 8.03 -20.19 5.46
C LEU A 112 8.88 -20.91 4.40
N ALA A 113 10.20 -20.97 4.61
CA ALA A 113 11.12 -21.67 3.71
C ALA A 113 10.79 -23.17 3.61
N LYS A 114 10.50 -23.82 4.75
CA LYS A 114 10.08 -25.22 4.80
C LYS A 114 8.70 -25.41 4.17
N MET A 115 7.75 -24.49 4.36
CA MET A 115 6.46 -24.54 3.69
C MET A 115 6.57 -24.42 2.18
N LEU A 116 7.42 -23.53 1.69
CA LEU A 116 7.65 -23.39 0.25
C LEU A 116 8.19 -24.70 -0.35
N TRP A 117 9.08 -25.39 0.37
CA TRP A 117 9.55 -26.73 0.00
C TRP A 117 8.42 -27.77 0.04
N LEU A 118 7.71 -27.91 1.16
CA LEU A 118 6.67 -28.92 1.35
C LEU A 118 5.48 -28.77 0.38
N LYS A 119 5.17 -27.54 -0.04
CA LYS A 119 4.11 -27.24 -1.00
C LYS A 119 4.57 -27.37 -2.46
N SER A 120 5.85 -27.64 -2.71
CA SER A 120 6.37 -27.83 -4.06
C SER A 120 6.37 -29.32 -4.40
N LYS A 121 5.92 -29.65 -5.63
CA LYS A 121 5.80 -31.05 -6.07
C LYS A 121 7.16 -31.69 -6.33
N THR A 122 8.06 -30.92 -6.94
CA THR A 122 9.38 -31.36 -7.40
C THR A 122 10.43 -30.28 -7.06
N SER A 123 11.71 -30.64 -7.07
CA SER A 123 12.80 -29.76 -6.66
C SER A 123 13.06 -28.61 -7.64
N ASP A 124 12.85 -28.83 -8.94
CA ASP A 124 12.93 -27.81 -9.99
C ASP A 124 11.86 -26.74 -9.79
N VAL A 125 10.60 -27.14 -9.58
CA VAL A 125 9.49 -26.22 -9.29
C VAL A 125 9.76 -25.44 -8.01
N TRP A 126 10.33 -26.08 -6.98
CA TRP A 126 10.73 -25.38 -5.76
C TRP A 126 11.77 -24.28 -6.03
N VAL A 127 12.82 -24.57 -6.81
CA VAL A 127 13.85 -23.58 -7.16
C VAL A 127 13.23 -22.42 -7.94
N GLU A 128 12.36 -22.71 -8.92
CA GLU A 128 11.66 -21.68 -9.69
C GLU A 128 10.77 -20.80 -8.79
N ARG A 129 9.94 -21.41 -7.95
CA ARG A 129 9.07 -20.70 -7.00
C ARG A 129 9.87 -19.84 -6.03
N ARG A 130 11.00 -20.34 -5.54
CA ARG A 130 11.91 -19.57 -4.68
C ARG A 130 12.50 -18.37 -5.41
N ASN A 131 12.90 -18.54 -6.68
CA ASN A 131 13.43 -17.43 -7.47
C ASN A 131 12.34 -16.37 -7.72
N ASN A 132 11.11 -16.80 -8.05
CA ASN A 132 9.97 -15.91 -8.22
C ASN A 132 9.60 -15.19 -6.92
N PHE A 133 9.63 -15.89 -5.79
CA PHE A 133 9.45 -15.30 -4.46
C PHE A 133 10.46 -14.17 -4.21
N THR A 134 11.75 -14.46 -4.39
CA THR A 134 12.82 -13.48 -4.15
C THR A 134 12.69 -12.26 -5.06
N LYS A 135 12.42 -12.47 -6.36
CA LYS A 135 12.24 -11.39 -7.34
C LYS A 135 11.00 -10.53 -7.05
N SER A 136 9.85 -11.16 -6.87
CA SER A 136 8.59 -10.44 -6.59
C SER A 136 8.66 -9.66 -5.27
N MET A 137 9.30 -10.23 -4.25
CA MET A 137 9.53 -9.53 -2.99
C MET A 137 10.44 -8.31 -3.19
N ALA A 138 11.53 -8.43 -3.95
CA ALA A 138 12.42 -7.30 -4.24
C ALA A 138 11.73 -6.16 -5.01
N VAL A 139 10.95 -6.51 -6.04
CA VAL A 139 10.19 -5.51 -6.82
C VAL A 139 9.20 -4.77 -5.92
N MET A 140 8.44 -5.50 -5.10
CA MET A 140 7.48 -4.89 -4.17
C MET A 140 8.14 -4.09 -3.05
N SER A 141 9.32 -4.48 -2.57
CA SER A 141 10.06 -3.70 -1.58
C SER A 141 10.45 -2.32 -2.13
N MET A 142 10.96 -2.25 -3.36
CA MET A 142 11.33 -0.97 -3.97
C MET A 142 10.10 -0.13 -4.35
N ALA A 143 9.09 -0.73 -4.97
CA ALA A 143 7.86 -0.03 -5.32
C ALA A 143 7.10 0.46 -4.08
N GLY A 144 7.00 -0.39 -3.05
CA GLY A 144 6.40 -0.06 -1.76
C GLY A 144 7.18 1.03 -1.02
N TYR A 145 8.51 1.01 -1.09
CA TYR A 145 9.34 2.07 -0.54
C TYR A 145 9.05 3.43 -1.17
N ILE A 146 9.03 3.52 -2.51
CA ILE A 146 8.72 4.78 -3.21
C ILE A 146 7.33 5.28 -2.85
N LEU A 147 6.33 4.39 -2.83
CA LEU A 147 4.96 4.72 -2.44
C LEU A 147 4.81 5.09 -0.95
N GLY A 148 5.73 4.64 -0.09
CA GLY A 148 5.60 4.76 1.36
C GLY A 148 4.53 3.82 1.93
N LEU A 149 4.46 2.59 1.43
CA LEU A 149 3.47 1.60 1.83
C LEU A 149 3.78 1.04 3.23
N GLY A 150 2.87 1.30 4.17
CA GLY A 150 2.94 0.83 5.55
C GLY A 150 2.02 -0.35 5.85
N ASP A 151 1.99 -0.79 7.10
CA ASP A 151 1.13 -1.87 7.64
C ASP A 151 1.27 -3.18 6.84
N ARG A 152 2.51 -3.57 6.55
CA ARG A 152 2.82 -4.81 5.82
C ARG A 152 2.83 -6.00 6.75
N HIS A 153 1.78 -6.21 7.53
CA HIS A 153 1.67 -7.37 8.42
C HIS A 153 1.50 -8.70 7.64
N PRO A 154 1.81 -9.88 8.22
CA PRO A 154 1.80 -11.15 7.47
C PRO A 154 0.45 -11.58 6.88
N SER A 155 -0.66 -10.95 7.29
CA SER A 155 -1.97 -11.15 6.66
C SER A 155 -2.16 -10.33 5.38
N ASN A 156 -1.39 -9.25 5.19
CA ASN A 156 -1.40 -8.37 4.00
C ASN A 156 -0.37 -8.80 2.94
N LEU A 157 0.35 -9.88 3.24
CA LEU A 157 1.31 -10.50 2.34
C LEU A 157 0.78 -11.90 2.00
N MET A 158 0.53 -12.13 0.72
CA MET A 158 0.09 -13.41 0.20
C MET A 158 1.19 -14.04 -0.65
N LEU A 159 1.10 -15.36 -0.81
CA LEU A 159 1.97 -16.15 -1.67
C LEU A 159 1.12 -16.97 -2.63
N ASP A 160 1.41 -16.86 -3.92
CA ASP A 160 0.80 -17.72 -4.93
C ASP A 160 1.32 -19.17 -4.77
N ARG A 161 0.38 -20.10 -4.60
CA ARG A 161 0.63 -21.54 -4.48
C ARG A 161 1.29 -22.12 -5.73
N ILE A 162 1.07 -21.53 -6.90
CA ILE A 162 1.57 -22.04 -8.17
C ILE A 162 2.91 -21.38 -8.50
N SER A 163 2.92 -20.07 -8.77
CA SER A 163 4.14 -19.38 -9.23
C SER A 163 5.16 -19.11 -8.13
N GLY A 164 4.74 -19.08 -6.86
CA GLY A 164 5.59 -18.64 -5.74
C GLY A 164 5.80 -17.13 -5.66
N ARG A 165 5.10 -16.32 -6.47
CA ARG A 165 5.16 -14.85 -6.39
C ARG A 165 4.48 -14.34 -5.13
N VAL A 166 5.04 -13.28 -4.54
CA VAL A 166 4.43 -12.54 -3.43
C VAL A 166 3.39 -11.57 -3.98
N VAL A 167 2.22 -11.52 -3.35
CA VAL A 167 1.14 -10.60 -3.67
C VAL A 167 0.87 -9.76 -2.43
N HIS A 168 1.00 -8.45 -2.55
CA HIS A 168 0.61 -7.52 -1.48
C HIS A 168 -0.86 -7.16 -1.69
N ILE A 169 -1.61 -7.12 -0.60
CA ILE A 169 -3.01 -6.68 -0.58
C ILE A 169 -3.16 -5.58 0.46
N ASP A 170 -4.32 -4.90 0.42
CA ASP A 170 -4.70 -3.85 1.36
C ASP A 170 -3.72 -2.66 1.29
N PHE A 171 -4.05 -1.64 0.51
CA PHE A 171 -3.18 -0.46 0.31
C PHE A 171 -3.71 0.79 1.02
N GLY A 172 -4.45 0.63 2.13
CA GLY A 172 -5.01 1.76 2.88
C GLY A 172 -3.96 2.71 3.45
N ASP A 173 -2.79 2.18 3.85
CA ASP A 173 -1.70 2.94 4.46
C ASP A 173 -0.57 3.21 3.45
N CYS A 174 -0.68 4.29 2.68
CA CYS A 174 0.39 4.78 1.79
C CYS A 174 1.03 6.06 2.33
N PHE A 175 2.09 6.56 1.67
CA PHE A 175 2.73 7.85 1.96
C PHE A 175 3.30 8.00 3.38
N GLU A 176 3.85 6.92 3.95
CA GLU A 176 4.51 6.92 5.26
C GLU A 176 3.60 7.35 6.43
N ILE A 177 2.27 7.27 6.25
CA ILE A 177 1.30 7.59 7.30
C ILE A 177 1.55 6.75 8.56
N THR A 178 2.00 5.51 8.42
CA THR A 178 2.30 4.61 9.54
C THR A 178 3.51 5.06 10.37
N SER A 179 4.47 5.74 9.76
CA SER A 179 5.64 6.30 10.45
C SER A 179 5.28 7.50 11.33
N GLN A 180 4.20 8.20 11.00
CA GLN A 180 3.72 9.38 11.72
C GLN A 180 2.69 9.06 12.83
N ARG A 181 2.36 7.77 13.04
CA ARG A 181 1.39 7.36 14.07
C ARG A 181 1.92 7.59 15.48
N SER A 182 1.05 8.08 16.36
CA SER A 182 1.37 8.30 17.78
C SER A 182 1.63 7.01 18.56
N LYS A 183 1.06 5.88 18.12
CA LYS A 183 1.25 4.56 18.72
C LYS A 183 1.94 3.64 17.71
N PHE A 184 3.04 3.03 18.15
CA PHE A 184 3.82 2.06 17.38
C PHE A 184 4.14 2.52 15.94
N PRO A 185 4.88 3.64 15.78
CA PRO A 185 5.27 4.12 14.46
C PRO A 185 6.13 3.08 13.74
N GLU A 186 5.83 2.82 12.47
CA GLU A 186 6.63 1.92 11.63
C GLU A 186 7.84 2.68 11.06
N ILE A 187 9.05 2.26 11.43
CA ILE A 187 10.31 2.95 11.06
C ILE A 187 11.05 2.20 9.94
N ILE A 188 10.50 1.08 9.46
CA ILE A 188 11.11 0.28 8.39
C ILE A 188 10.59 0.71 7.01
N PRO A 189 11.44 0.72 5.97
CA PRO A 189 11.01 1.07 4.61
C PRO A 189 10.15 -0.02 3.95
N PHE A 190 10.36 -1.28 4.36
CA PHE A 190 9.57 -2.45 3.96
C PHE A 190 9.86 -3.62 4.90
N ARG A 191 8.93 -4.57 4.98
CA ARG A 191 9.10 -5.78 5.81
C ARG A 191 10.17 -6.70 5.21
N LEU A 192 11.35 -6.77 5.84
CA LEU A 192 12.41 -7.73 5.50
C LEU A 192 12.87 -8.56 6.71
N THR A 193 11.91 -9.23 7.36
CA THR A 193 12.18 -10.07 8.53
C THR A 193 13.00 -11.33 8.19
N ARG A 194 13.67 -11.91 9.18
CA ARG A 194 14.44 -13.16 9.03
C ARG A 194 13.70 -14.32 8.36
N MET A 195 12.37 -14.43 8.55
CA MET A 195 11.58 -15.53 7.97
C MET A 195 11.47 -15.40 6.45
N LEU A 196 11.39 -14.15 5.95
CA LEU A 196 11.41 -13.85 4.52
C LEU A 196 12.81 -14.05 3.97
N THR A 197 13.83 -13.56 4.68
CA THR A 197 15.24 -13.74 4.30
C THR A 197 15.65 -15.21 4.18
N ASN A 198 15.27 -16.04 5.16
CA ASN A 198 15.53 -17.48 5.15
C ASN A 198 14.85 -18.21 3.98
N CYS A 199 13.76 -17.65 3.44
CA CYS A 199 13.05 -18.19 2.28
C CYS A 199 13.83 -17.98 0.98
N MET A 200 14.65 -16.92 0.89
CA MET A 200 15.38 -16.55 -0.34
C MET A 200 16.56 -17.49 -0.68
N GLY A 201 16.92 -18.39 0.24
CA GLY A 201 17.99 -19.36 0.06
C GLY A 201 19.29 -18.99 0.79
N PRO A 202 20.40 -19.70 0.51
CA PRO A 202 21.64 -19.57 1.29
C PRO A 202 22.34 -18.22 1.12
N ALA A 203 22.19 -17.57 -0.05
CA ALA A 203 22.71 -16.22 -0.28
C ALA A 203 21.90 -15.13 0.45
N GLY A 204 20.71 -15.47 0.97
CA GLY A 204 19.81 -14.55 1.63
C GLY A 204 19.54 -13.29 0.80
N ILE A 205 19.72 -12.13 1.44
CA ILE A 205 19.48 -10.80 0.86
C ILE A 205 20.57 -10.41 -0.15
N GLN A 206 21.80 -10.89 0.06
CA GLN A 206 23.00 -10.50 -0.70
C GLN A 206 23.08 -11.11 -2.11
N GLY A 207 22.13 -11.96 -2.48
CA GLY A 207 22.07 -12.61 -3.78
C GLY A 207 21.10 -11.92 -4.75
N SER A 208 20.18 -12.72 -5.29
CA SER A 208 19.21 -12.24 -6.29
C SER A 208 18.32 -11.10 -5.77
N TYR A 209 18.08 -11.01 -4.46
CA TYR A 209 17.23 -9.97 -3.89
C TYR A 209 17.85 -8.57 -4.11
N ARG A 210 19.06 -8.34 -3.59
CA ARG A 210 19.77 -7.07 -3.74
C ARG A 210 19.92 -6.64 -5.20
N LEU A 211 20.41 -7.54 -6.06
CA LEU A 211 20.57 -7.25 -7.48
C LEU A 211 19.23 -6.87 -8.15
N THR A 212 18.13 -7.50 -7.74
CA THR A 212 16.80 -7.14 -8.27
C THR A 212 16.36 -5.77 -7.74
N CYS A 213 16.61 -5.45 -6.46
CA CYS A 213 16.33 -4.13 -5.90
C CYS A 213 17.08 -3.02 -6.63
N GLU A 214 18.39 -3.20 -6.89
CA GLU A 214 19.21 -2.24 -7.63
C GLU A 214 18.65 -2.00 -9.04
N ARG A 215 18.28 -3.07 -9.76
CA ARG A 215 17.71 -2.94 -11.11
C ARG A 215 16.35 -2.24 -11.12
N VAL A 216 15.47 -2.62 -10.20
CA VAL A 216 14.15 -1.98 -10.07
C VAL A 216 14.31 -0.51 -9.71
N MET A 217 15.20 -0.20 -8.76
CA MET A 217 15.46 1.18 -8.36
C MET A 217 16.06 2.00 -9.52
N SER A 218 16.99 1.45 -10.31
CA SER A 218 17.51 2.12 -11.52
C SER A 218 16.38 2.48 -12.49
N VAL A 219 15.51 1.52 -12.81
CA VAL A 219 14.37 1.73 -13.73
C VAL A 219 13.40 2.78 -13.18
N LEU A 220 13.11 2.76 -11.88
CA LEU A 220 12.21 3.75 -11.25
C LEU A 220 12.83 5.16 -11.27
N ARG A 221 14.14 5.29 -11.04
CA ARG A 221 14.84 6.59 -11.08
C ARG A 221 14.98 7.13 -12.50
N GLU A 222 15.23 6.26 -13.48
CA GLU A 222 15.27 6.61 -14.91
C GLU A 222 13.90 7.11 -15.41
N ASN A 223 12.82 6.51 -14.92
CA ASN A 223 11.44 6.87 -15.27
C ASN A 223 10.77 7.75 -14.19
N ARG A 224 11.56 8.51 -13.41
CA ARG A 224 11.06 9.28 -12.26
C ARG A 224 9.94 10.25 -12.64
N ASP A 225 10.03 10.91 -13.81
CA ASP A 225 9.07 11.93 -14.21
C ASP A 225 7.68 11.30 -14.46
N SER A 226 7.63 10.10 -15.04
CA SER A 226 6.40 9.34 -15.25
C SER A 226 5.79 8.86 -13.93
N VAL A 227 6.62 8.37 -13.01
CA VAL A 227 6.19 7.91 -11.68
C VAL A 227 5.69 9.09 -10.85
N MET A 228 6.41 10.21 -10.87
CA MET A 228 6.01 11.44 -10.19
C MET A 228 4.71 12.01 -10.74
N ALA A 229 4.55 12.11 -12.06
CA ALA A 229 3.33 12.64 -12.67
C ALA A 229 2.08 11.84 -12.23
N MET A 230 2.19 10.53 -12.12
CA MET A 230 1.10 9.67 -11.64
C MET A 230 0.83 9.85 -10.14
N LEU A 231 1.88 9.92 -9.31
CA LEU A 231 1.75 10.11 -7.87
C LEU A 231 1.24 11.52 -7.51
N GLU A 232 1.68 12.56 -8.21
CA GLU A 232 1.17 13.93 -8.05
C GLU A 232 -0.33 13.99 -8.34
N ALA A 233 -0.78 13.39 -9.44
CA ALA A 233 -2.20 13.31 -9.78
C ALA A 233 -3.03 12.60 -8.68
N PHE A 234 -2.43 11.64 -7.96
CA PHE A 234 -3.10 10.92 -6.87
C PHE A 234 -3.13 11.74 -5.58
N VAL A 235 -2.03 12.41 -5.25
CA VAL A 235 -1.89 13.19 -4.01
C VAL A 235 -2.76 14.45 -4.05
N TYR A 236 -2.94 15.06 -5.22
CA TYR A 236 -3.82 16.22 -5.41
C TYR A 236 -5.30 15.84 -5.67
N ASP A 237 -5.67 14.56 -5.69
CA ASP A 237 -7.07 14.14 -5.80
C ASP A 237 -7.80 14.40 -4.46
N PRO A 238 -8.69 15.41 -4.37
CA PRO A 238 -9.28 15.85 -3.10
C PRO A 238 -10.12 14.76 -2.42
N LEU A 239 -10.56 13.75 -3.17
CA LEU A 239 -11.34 12.62 -2.64
C LEU A 239 -10.48 11.57 -1.94
N ILE A 240 -9.16 11.64 -2.08
CA ILE A 240 -8.17 10.74 -1.47
C ILE A 240 -7.33 11.49 -0.44
N SER A 241 -6.98 12.76 -0.71
CA SER A 241 -6.10 13.58 0.14
C SER A 241 -6.60 13.77 1.57
N TRP A 242 -7.91 13.64 1.84
CA TRP A 242 -8.47 13.77 3.19
C TRP A 242 -7.85 12.78 4.19
N ARG A 243 -7.44 11.58 3.75
CA ARG A 243 -6.77 10.59 4.61
C ARG A 243 -5.41 11.07 5.10
N LEU A 244 -4.78 12.01 4.38
CA LEU A 244 -3.56 12.64 4.83
C LEU A 244 -3.86 13.51 6.06
N LEU A 245 -4.97 14.23 6.15
CA LEU A 245 -5.25 15.09 7.32
C LEU A 245 -5.63 14.35 8.59
N THR A 246 -6.39 13.25 8.50
CA THR A 246 -7.16 12.73 9.64
C THR A 246 -6.36 12.14 10.79
N ASN A 247 -5.04 11.92 10.63
CA ASN A 247 -4.27 11.12 11.60
C ASN A 247 -3.09 11.87 12.24
N GLY A 248 -2.99 13.19 12.06
CA GLY A 248 -2.01 14.05 12.78
C GLY A 248 -2.38 14.27 14.25
N ASP A 249 -3.65 14.15 14.60
CA ASP A 249 -4.12 14.09 15.98
C ASP A 249 -4.79 12.74 16.21
N GLY A 250 -4.51 12.13 17.36
CA GLY A 250 -5.08 10.83 17.72
C GLY A 250 -6.59 10.86 17.59
N ALA A 251 -7.12 10.12 16.60
CA ALA A 251 -8.50 9.72 16.56
C ALA A 251 -8.76 8.81 17.78
N ALA A 252 -9.07 9.47 18.89
CA ALA A 252 -9.91 8.89 19.92
C ALA A 252 -11.16 8.34 19.24
N GLU A 253 -11.61 7.20 19.72
CA GLU A 253 -12.94 6.68 19.46
C GLU A 253 -14.00 7.72 19.87
N THR A 254 -14.31 8.67 19.00
CA THR A 254 -15.55 9.42 19.08
C THR A 254 -16.60 8.59 18.36
N ALA A 255 -17.13 7.62 19.10
CA ALA A 255 -18.45 7.09 18.84
C ALA A 255 -19.40 8.29 18.66
N MET A 256 -20.02 8.39 17.48
CA MET A 256 -21.12 9.33 17.27
C MET A 256 -22.20 9.05 18.32
N PRO A 257 -22.82 10.08 18.93
CA PRO A 257 -23.89 9.86 19.87
C PRO A 257 -25.11 9.37 19.09
N ILE A 258 -25.45 8.09 19.25
CA ILE A 258 -26.75 7.57 18.84
C ILE A 258 -27.78 8.25 19.74
N ALA A 259 -28.61 9.11 19.13
CA ALA A 259 -29.76 9.71 19.78
C ALA A 259 -30.66 8.60 20.37
N SER A 260 -30.74 8.57 21.69
CA SER A 260 -31.69 7.75 22.43
C SER A 260 -33.10 8.30 22.21
N GLY A 261 -33.93 7.55 21.50
CA GLY A 261 -35.35 7.84 21.32
C GLY A 261 -36.18 6.57 21.22
N ALA A 262 -36.79 6.20 22.36
CA ALA A 262 -37.99 5.37 22.51
C ALA A 262 -37.95 3.88 22.09
N SER A 263 -37.92 3.04 23.13
CA SER A 263 -38.53 1.72 23.29
C SER A 263 -39.59 1.28 22.27
N GLY A 264 -39.45 0.03 21.83
CA GLY A 264 -40.55 -0.77 21.30
C GLY A 264 -40.12 -2.21 21.05
N ASN A 265 -40.34 -3.09 22.04
CA ASN A 265 -40.22 -4.54 21.98
C ASN A 265 -40.64 -5.16 20.64
N LEU A 266 -39.91 -6.18 20.15
CA LEU A 266 -40.49 -7.48 19.80
C LEU A 266 -39.40 -8.53 19.53
N ARG A 267 -39.42 -9.58 20.36
CA ARG A 267 -38.72 -10.85 20.17
C ARG A 267 -39.47 -11.71 19.15
N SER A 268 -38.70 -12.41 18.31
CA SER A 268 -38.87 -13.81 17.89
C SER A 268 -40.27 -14.35 17.54
N ALA A 269 -40.48 -14.73 16.28
CA ALA A 269 -41.23 -15.95 15.93
C ALA A 269 -40.88 -16.44 14.51
N ALA A 270 -40.69 -17.75 14.39
CA ALA A 270 -40.38 -18.49 13.19
C ALA A 270 -41.65 -18.85 12.37
N SER A 271 -41.41 -19.23 11.11
CA SER A 271 -42.19 -20.14 10.25
C SER A 271 -43.67 -19.86 9.97
N HIS A 272 -44.00 -19.58 8.71
CA HIS A 272 -45.02 -20.34 7.96
C HIS A 272 -44.97 -20.06 6.45
N GLU A 273 -45.05 -21.13 5.66
CA GLU A 273 -45.32 -21.16 4.23
C GLU A 273 -46.77 -20.76 3.91
N GLY A 274 -47.01 -20.17 2.73
CA GLY A 274 -48.35 -19.95 2.18
C GLY A 274 -48.36 -18.95 1.02
N SER A 275 -48.56 -19.46 -0.19
CA SER A 275 -48.66 -18.75 -1.47
C SER A 275 -49.85 -17.79 -1.56
N GLU A 276 -49.67 -16.63 -2.20
CA GLU A 276 -50.64 -16.08 -3.15
C GLU A 276 -50.02 -15.01 -4.06
N SER A 277 -50.39 -15.10 -5.34
CA SER A 277 -49.95 -14.30 -6.48
C SER A 277 -50.68 -12.95 -6.60
N LEU A 278 -50.04 -11.99 -7.30
CA LEU A 278 -50.53 -10.79 -8.04
C LEU A 278 -49.59 -9.62 -7.68
N SER A 279 -49.05 -8.78 -8.57
CA SER A 279 -49.33 -8.47 -9.97
C SER A 279 -48.08 -7.92 -10.65
N LYS A 280 -47.85 -8.33 -11.90
CA LYS A 280 -46.89 -7.75 -12.85
C LYS A 280 -47.30 -6.31 -13.21
N SER A 281 -46.69 -5.32 -12.59
CA SER A 281 -46.54 -3.97 -13.15
C SER A 281 -45.60 -3.16 -12.27
N SER A 282 -44.34 -3.00 -12.72
CA SER A 282 -43.37 -1.95 -12.33
C SER A 282 -41.94 -2.27 -12.80
N VAL A 283 -41.68 -3.48 -13.31
CA VAL A 283 -40.37 -3.86 -13.86
C VAL A 283 -40.17 -3.42 -15.32
N ASP A 284 -41.20 -2.85 -15.96
CA ASP A 284 -41.16 -2.35 -17.34
C ASP A 284 -41.00 -0.82 -17.46
N GLN A 285 -40.69 -0.09 -16.37
CA GLN A 285 -40.58 1.38 -16.39
C GLN A 285 -39.17 1.96 -16.23
N VAL A 286 -38.11 1.15 -16.30
CA VAL A 286 -36.71 1.63 -16.26
C VAL A 286 -35.89 1.15 -17.48
N ARG A 287 -36.53 0.52 -18.48
CA ARG A 287 -35.84 -0.04 -19.67
C ARG A 287 -36.23 0.63 -21.00
N MET A 288 -36.44 1.94 -21.01
CA MET A 288 -36.66 2.71 -22.24
C MET A 288 -36.22 4.17 -22.04
N GLN A 289 -34.91 4.40 -22.05
CA GLN A 289 -34.26 5.69 -22.34
C GLN A 289 -32.74 5.47 -22.37
N LEU A 290 -32.23 4.85 -23.45
CA LEU A 290 -30.80 4.88 -23.85
C LEU A 290 -30.56 4.29 -25.26
N VAL A 291 -31.58 4.31 -26.12
CA VAL A 291 -31.45 4.03 -27.56
C VAL A 291 -32.09 5.20 -28.30
N ASN A 292 -31.37 6.33 -28.35
CA ASN A 292 -31.45 7.37 -29.37
C ASN A 292 -30.49 8.49 -28.99
N GLY A 293 -29.41 8.65 -29.76
CA GLY A 293 -28.38 9.66 -29.52
C GLY A 293 -26.98 9.31 -30.00
N ALA A 294 -26.81 8.25 -30.80
CA ALA A 294 -25.63 8.08 -31.64
C ALA A 294 -25.91 8.74 -32.99
N GLY A 295 -25.29 9.89 -33.24
CA GLY A 295 -25.33 10.52 -34.56
C GLY A 295 -25.12 12.02 -34.55
N SER A 296 -23.85 12.46 -34.43
CA SER A 296 -23.26 13.51 -35.29
C SER A 296 -21.88 13.89 -34.76
N LEU A 297 -20.91 14.01 -35.69
CA LEU A 297 -19.59 14.66 -35.62
C LEU A 297 -18.40 13.72 -35.92
N MET A 298 -18.37 13.25 -37.17
CA MET A 298 -17.12 13.11 -37.90
C MET A 298 -16.92 14.35 -38.78
N GLY A 299 -15.74 14.97 -38.72
CA GLY A 299 -15.29 15.94 -39.72
C GLY A 299 -14.07 16.77 -39.31
N GLY A 300 -12.87 16.36 -39.76
CA GLY A 300 -11.62 17.15 -39.88
C GLY A 300 -10.89 17.44 -38.55
N GLY A 301 -9.57 17.34 -38.39
CA GLY A 301 -8.46 17.38 -39.33
C GLY A 301 -7.41 18.37 -38.81
N GLY A 302 -6.32 17.87 -38.21
CA GLY A 302 -5.05 18.59 -37.99
C GLY A 302 -4.94 19.54 -36.79
N GLY A 303 -3.85 19.42 -36.02
CA GLY A 303 -3.36 20.49 -35.12
C GLY A 303 -3.06 20.10 -33.67
N GLY A 304 -2.12 19.19 -33.45
CA GLY A 304 -1.51 18.96 -32.14
C GLY A 304 -0.54 20.09 -31.78
N ALA A 305 -1.00 21.08 -31.00
CA ALA A 305 -0.17 22.06 -30.28
C ALA A 305 -1.00 23.00 -29.37
N GLY A 306 -2.30 23.16 -29.60
CA GLY A 306 -3.12 24.18 -28.91
C GLY A 306 -3.64 23.84 -27.52
N ALA A 307 -3.77 22.56 -27.16
CA ALA A 307 -4.40 22.16 -25.90
C ALA A 307 -3.51 22.43 -24.67
N ALA A 308 -2.19 22.29 -24.80
CA ALA A 308 -1.24 22.57 -23.72
C ALA A 308 -1.15 24.08 -23.41
N GLN A 309 -1.21 24.93 -24.43
CA GLN A 309 -1.14 26.39 -24.27
C GLN A 309 -2.39 26.97 -23.59
N SER A 310 -3.56 26.36 -23.81
CA SER A 310 -4.82 26.74 -23.16
C SER A 310 -4.82 26.49 -21.65
N VAL A 311 -4.11 25.46 -21.19
CA VAL A 311 -4.01 25.13 -19.75
C VAL A 311 -2.96 26.02 -19.09
N VAL A 312 -1.83 26.26 -19.75
CA VAL A 312 -0.77 27.17 -19.27
C VAL A 312 -1.26 28.61 -19.15
N ASN A 313 -2.02 29.11 -20.14
CA ASN A 313 -2.59 30.46 -20.09
C ASN A 313 -3.65 30.61 -18.98
N ARG A 314 -4.37 29.52 -18.63
CA ARG A 314 -5.35 29.52 -17.53
C ARG A 314 -4.68 29.50 -16.16
N ILE A 315 -3.52 28.85 -16.05
CA ILE A 315 -2.69 28.83 -14.83
C ILE A 315 -2.01 30.20 -14.61
N GLN A 316 -1.60 30.89 -15.67
CA GLN A 316 -1.06 32.25 -15.59
C GLN A 316 -2.14 33.29 -15.24
N SER A 317 -3.35 33.18 -15.78
CA SER A 317 -4.45 34.10 -15.42
C SER A 317 -4.93 33.96 -13.97
N MET A 318 -4.64 32.83 -13.30
CA MET A 318 -4.91 32.66 -11.86
C MET A 318 -3.81 33.20 -10.95
N ARG A 319 -2.61 33.52 -11.48
CA ARG A 319 -1.50 34.10 -10.70
C ARG A 319 -1.59 35.62 -10.53
N ASP A 320 -2.35 36.33 -11.38
CA ASP A 320 -2.31 37.79 -11.47
C ASP A 320 -3.54 38.53 -10.89
N MET A 321 -4.44 37.85 -10.18
CA MET A 321 -5.56 38.53 -9.51
C MET A 321 -5.18 38.99 -8.09
N LYS A 322 -4.89 40.29 -7.94
CA LYS A 322 -4.86 40.97 -6.63
C LYS A 322 -6.27 41.00 -6.02
N PRO A 323 -6.43 40.82 -4.70
CA PRO A 323 -7.74 40.87 -4.07
C PRO A 323 -8.25 42.31 -4.03
N THR A 324 -9.30 42.59 -4.79
CA THR A 324 -10.09 43.82 -4.65
C THR A 324 -10.98 43.71 -3.42
N ASN A 325 -10.68 44.57 -2.44
CA ASN A 325 -11.40 44.71 -1.19
C ASN A 325 -12.81 45.29 -1.47
N LEU A 326 -13.86 44.49 -1.25
CA LEU A 326 -15.25 44.94 -1.20
C LEU A 326 -15.78 44.63 0.18
N SER A 327 -15.95 45.69 0.98
CA SER A 327 -16.57 45.66 2.29
C SER A 327 -18.09 45.66 2.19
N ALA A 328 -18.70 45.05 3.21
CA ALA A 328 -20.07 45.17 3.72
C ALA A 328 -21.05 44.02 3.40
N GLY A 329 -21.37 43.26 4.44
CA GLY A 329 -22.51 42.32 4.51
C GLY A 329 -22.16 41.04 5.24
N GLY A 330 -22.58 40.90 6.50
CA GLY A 330 -22.13 39.83 7.41
C GLY A 330 -22.72 38.43 7.17
N MET A 331 -22.07 37.46 7.86
CA MET A 331 -22.33 36.02 8.04
C MET A 331 -21.59 35.06 7.08
N PRO A 332 -21.23 33.84 7.53
CA PRO A 332 -20.40 33.47 8.67
C PRO A 332 -18.95 33.12 8.22
N VAL A 333 -18.06 32.88 9.18
CA VAL A 333 -16.65 32.53 8.95
C VAL A 333 -16.53 31.24 8.11
N ASP A 334 -15.72 31.32 7.07
CA ASP A 334 -15.36 30.21 6.18
C ASP A 334 -14.38 29.27 6.89
N ASP A 335 -14.89 28.14 7.39
CA ASP A 335 -14.07 27.08 7.99
C ASP A 335 -13.33 26.22 6.94
N GLY A 336 -13.48 26.50 5.63
CA GLY A 336 -12.98 25.68 4.52
C GLY A 336 -11.57 26.00 4.02
N GLU A 337 -11.18 27.28 4.00
CA GLU A 337 -9.84 27.70 3.54
C GLU A 337 -8.66 27.11 4.35
N PRO A 338 -8.65 27.09 5.69
CA PRO A 338 -7.50 26.58 6.43
C PRO A 338 -7.31 25.06 6.26
N LEU A 339 -8.39 24.31 6.02
CA LEU A 339 -8.32 22.87 5.76
C LEU A 339 -7.69 22.57 4.39
N GLN A 340 -8.05 23.35 3.36
CA GLN A 340 -7.52 23.18 2.01
C GLN A 340 -6.03 23.59 1.93
N GLU A 341 -5.61 24.65 2.61
CA GLU A 341 -4.21 25.04 2.70
C GLU A 341 -3.35 23.98 3.41
N ASN A 342 -3.85 23.42 4.52
CA ASN A 342 -3.17 22.34 5.24
C ASN A 342 -3.06 21.05 4.41
N LEU A 343 -4.09 20.71 3.63
CA LEU A 343 -4.05 19.60 2.67
C LEU A 343 -2.96 19.80 1.62
N ASN A 344 -2.90 21.00 1.04
CA ASN A 344 -1.93 21.33 0.02
C ASN A 344 -0.49 21.31 0.57
N ALA A 345 -0.28 21.79 1.80
CA ALA A 345 1.02 21.74 2.46
C ALA A 345 1.49 20.30 2.70
N ARG A 346 0.60 19.42 3.19
CA ARG A 346 0.92 18.01 3.43
C ARG A 346 1.10 17.23 2.12
N ALA A 347 0.32 17.55 1.10
CA ALA A 347 0.49 17.01 -0.25
C ALA A 347 1.89 17.34 -0.81
N LEU A 348 2.34 18.58 -0.65
CA LEU A 348 3.68 19.00 -1.06
C LEU A 348 4.78 18.26 -0.28
N GLU A 349 4.62 18.06 1.02
CA GLU A 349 5.57 17.27 1.83
C GLU A 349 5.72 15.84 1.30
N VAL A 350 4.59 15.18 1.01
CA VAL A 350 4.57 13.82 0.45
C VAL A 350 5.25 13.77 -0.93
N ILE A 351 4.94 14.72 -1.81
CA ILE A 351 5.53 14.79 -3.16
C ILE A 351 7.05 15.03 -3.07
N ASN A 352 7.48 15.99 -2.24
CA ASN A 352 8.90 16.27 -2.01
C ASN A 352 9.62 15.04 -1.45
N ARG A 353 8.98 14.31 -0.53
CA ARG A 353 9.51 13.07 0.04
C ARG A 353 9.69 11.99 -1.03
N ILE A 354 8.70 11.77 -1.90
CA ILE A 354 8.79 10.81 -3.01
C ILE A 354 9.90 11.22 -3.98
N GLN A 355 9.98 12.51 -4.31
CA GLN A 355 11.04 13.05 -5.17
C GLN A 355 12.43 12.81 -4.56
N ALA A 356 12.59 13.00 -3.25
CA ALA A 356 13.84 12.70 -2.55
C ALA A 356 14.22 11.21 -2.67
N LYS A 357 13.24 10.30 -2.56
CA LYS A 357 13.47 8.85 -2.76
C LYS A 357 13.88 8.51 -4.19
N LEU A 358 13.26 9.11 -5.20
CA LEU A 358 13.60 8.89 -6.62
C LEU A 358 14.90 9.59 -7.05
N THR A 359 15.47 10.45 -6.21
CA THR A 359 16.74 11.14 -6.48
C THR A 359 17.90 10.67 -5.61
N GLY A 360 17.65 9.87 -4.57
CA GLY A 360 18.66 9.42 -3.62
C GLY A 360 19.02 10.46 -2.55
N ARG A 361 18.13 11.42 -2.30
CA ARG A 361 18.26 12.49 -1.28
C ARG A 361 17.45 12.22 -0.02
N ASP A 362 16.91 11.03 0.11
CA ASP A 362 16.03 10.56 1.18
C ASP A 362 16.69 10.37 2.55
N PHE A 363 18.02 10.24 2.58
CA PHE A 363 18.83 10.08 3.81
C PHE A 363 19.68 11.31 4.16
N ALA A 364 19.66 12.35 3.33
CA ALA A 364 20.42 13.58 3.56
C ALA A 364 19.84 14.31 4.78
N LYS A 365 20.61 14.40 5.87
CA LYS A 365 20.18 15.15 7.07
C LYS A 365 20.48 16.65 6.97
N ASN A 366 21.29 17.08 5.99
CA ASN A 366 21.63 18.45 5.65
C ASN A 366 21.90 18.52 4.13
N ASP A 367 21.61 19.65 3.49
CA ASP A 367 21.72 19.93 2.03
C ASP A 367 23.13 19.74 1.38
N GLU A 368 24.09 19.15 2.09
CA GLU A 368 25.49 19.00 1.66
C GLU A 368 25.92 17.55 1.39
N SER A 369 25.02 16.56 1.50
CA SER A 369 25.38 15.18 1.12
C SER A 369 25.10 14.90 -0.35
N ASP A 370 26.11 14.39 -1.07
CA ASP A 370 26.00 13.92 -2.45
C ASP A 370 24.80 12.98 -2.66
N ASP A 371 24.14 13.11 -3.82
CA ASP A 371 23.05 12.24 -4.25
C ASP A 371 23.50 10.78 -4.18
N LEU A 372 22.81 9.97 -3.36
CA LEU A 372 23.17 8.56 -3.24
C LEU A 372 22.99 7.86 -4.58
N ASN A 373 24.00 7.09 -4.96
CA ASN A 373 23.86 6.18 -6.08
C ASN A 373 22.85 5.07 -5.72
N VAL A 374 22.38 4.34 -6.73
CA VAL A 374 21.36 3.29 -6.55
C VAL A 374 21.81 2.22 -5.57
N GLU A 375 23.06 1.77 -5.66
CA GLU A 375 23.61 0.68 -4.85
C GLU A 375 23.67 1.09 -3.36
N GLU A 376 24.15 2.31 -3.07
CA GLU A 376 24.25 2.87 -1.73
C GLU A 376 22.88 3.10 -1.11
N GLN A 377 21.92 3.61 -1.88
CA GLN A 377 20.56 3.80 -1.42
C GLN A 377 19.92 2.45 -1.06
N VAL A 378 20.03 1.45 -1.94
CA VAL A 378 19.51 0.10 -1.70
C VAL A 378 20.20 -0.55 -0.49
N GLU A 379 21.52 -0.38 -0.33
CA GLU A 379 22.26 -0.84 0.85
C GLU A 379 21.69 -0.25 2.14
N ARG A 380 21.47 1.07 2.17
CA ARG A 380 20.90 1.76 3.35
C ARG A 380 19.49 1.27 3.66
N LEU A 381 18.63 1.14 2.65
CA LEU A 381 17.28 0.62 2.82
C LEU A 381 17.26 -0.81 3.38
N ILE A 382 18.14 -1.67 2.89
CA ILE A 382 18.29 -3.04 3.41
C ILE A 382 18.76 -3.01 4.86
N LYS A 383 19.71 -2.14 5.22
CA LYS A 383 20.18 -1.99 6.60
C LYS A 383 19.05 -1.53 7.53
N GLU A 384 18.26 -0.55 7.13
CA GLU A 384 17.11 -0.10 7.92
C GLU A 384 16.03 -1.17 8.07
N ALA A 385 15.71 -1.90 6.99
CA ALA A 385 14.71 -2.96 7.00
C ALA A 385 15.14 -4.21 7.79
N THR A 386 16.44 -4.38 8.06
CA THR A 386 17.01 -5.50 8.83
C THR A 386 17.53 -5.08 10.20
N SER A 387 17.50 -3.79 10.53
CA SER A 387 17.91 -3.28 11.82
C SER A 387 17.02 -3.87 12.91
N VAL A 388 17.65 -4.58 13.86
CA VAL A 388 16.98 -5.19 15.02
C VAL A 388 16.37 -4.12 15.95
N GLU A 389 16.82 -2.88 15.85
CA GLU A 389 16.25 -1.75 16.61
C GLU A 389 14.96 -1.24 15.99
N ASN A 390 14.80 -1.38 14.68
CA ASN A 390 13.62 -0.94 13.94
C ASN A 390 12.55 -2.04 13.84
N LEU A 391 12.97 -3.32 13.82
CA LEU A 391 12.12 -4.51 13.79
C LEU A 391 11.53 -4.82 15.17
#